data_AF-A0AA40DU31-F1
#
_entry.id   AF-A0AA40DU31-F1
#
_cell.length_a   1.000
_cell.length_b   1.000
_cell.length_c   1.000
_cell.angle_alpha   90.00
_cell.angle_beta   90.00
_cell.angle_gamma   90.00
#
_symmetry.space_group_name_H-M   'P 1'
#
loop_
_entity.id
_entity.type
_entity.pdbx_description
1 polymer ?
#
loop_
_entity_poly.entity_id
_entity_poly.type
_entity_poly.pdbx_seq_one_letter_code
_entity_poly.pdbx_strand_id
1 'polypeptide(L)'
;ATGLADPKPPALTWLYSVNITFAAPIEIGAVPTGNRAILTISGGSFAGPKIAGKVGSGIDWGLTDAKGTFSPDALYTLYTNDNATILVSEKGHAPGVQILFETASPKYAYLNTVVAYATGGPSEAGVSLDVWQVS
;
A
#
# COMPACT_ATOMS: atom_id res chain seq x y z
N ALA A 1 -13.67 39.70 4.38
CA ALA A 1 -12.80 38.54 4.63
C ALA A 1 -13.71 37.36 4.95
N THR A 2 -13.81 36.42 4.00
CA THR A 2 -14.61 35.19 4.05
C THR A 2 -14.04 34.28 5.15
N GLY A 3 -14.74 33.91 6.22
CA GLY A 3 -15.97 33.13 6.22
C GLY A 3 -15.72 31.61 6.16
N LEU A 4 -14.47 31.16 6.05
CA LEU A 4 -14.14 29.72 6.07
C LEU A 4 -14.11 29.20 7.51
N ALA A 5 -14.64 27.99 7.69
CA ALA A 5 -14.54 27.28 8.97
C ALA A 5 -13.11 26.81 9.22
N ASP A 6 -12.71 26.75 10.49
CA ASP A 6 -11.42 26.17 10.87
C ASP A 6 -11.36 24.70 10.49
N PRO A 7 -10.38 24.26 9.69
CA PRO A 7 -10.26 22.87 9.29
C PRO A 7 -9.94 22.00 10.50
N LYS A 8 -10.63 20.86 10.62
CA LYS A 8 -10.29 19.81 11.58
C LYS A 8 -9.59 18.68 10.84
N PRO A 9 -8.38 18.27 11.25
CA PRO A 9 -7.69 17.17 10.60
C PRO A 9 -8.44 15.86 10.85
N PRO A 10 -8.37 14.90 9.92
CA PRO A 10 -8.84 13.55 10.19
C PRO A 10 -7.98 12.89 11.27
N ALA A 11 -8.55 11.90 11.96
CA ALA A 11 -7.81 11.04 12.86
C ALA A 11 -7.13 9.90 12.09
N LEU A 12 -6.07 9.34 12.68
CA LEU A 12 -5.36 8.18 12.17
C LEU A 12 -5.48 7.01 13.15
N THR A 13 -5.94 5.87 12.66
CA THR A 13 -6.00 4.62 13.44
C THR A 13 -5.13 3.56 12.79
N TRP A 14 -4.19 2.99 13.53
CA TRP A 14 -3.32 1.93 13.01
C TRP A 14 -4.15 0.69 12.63
N LEU A 15 -3.98 0.21 11.39
CA LEU A 15 -4.66 -0.97 10.87
C LEU A 15 -3.79 -2.22 10.97
N TYR A 16 -2.58 -2.17 10.40
CA TYR A 16 -1.61 -3.25 10.41
C TYR A 16 -0.23 -2.75 9.93
N SER A 17 0.81 -3.51 10.21
CA SER A 17 2.12 -3.40 9.56
C SER A 17 2.29 -4.53 8.55
N VAL A 18 2.97 -4.29 7.44
CA VAL A 18 3.22 -5.26 6.38
C VAL A 18 4.68 -5.24 5.93
N ASN A 19 5.23 -6.44 5.76
CA ASN A 19 6.48 -6.66 5.04
C ASN A 19 6.14 -7.31 3.70
N ILE A 20 6.46 -6.64 2.60
CA ILE A 20 6.24 -7.09 1.22
C ILE A 20 7.59 -7.55 0.66
N THR A 21 7.60 -8.72 0.04
CA THR A 21 8.76 -9.25 -0.69
C THR A 21 8.50 -9.23 -2.19
N PHE A 22 9.56 -9.00 -2.96
CA PHE A 22 9.50 -8.96 -4.42
C PHE A 22 10.34 -10.08 -5.04
N ALA A 23 9.98 -10.49 -6.25
CA ALA A 23 10.90 -11.23 -7.11
C ALA A 23 11.93 -10.26 -7.74
N ALA A 24 12.85 -10.80 -8.55
CA ALA A 24 13.75 -9.98 -9.34
C ALA A 24 12.95 -8.97 -10.19
N PRO A 25 13.32 -7.67 -10.18
CA PRO A 25 12.59 -6.66 -10.93
C PRO A 25 12.75 -6.87 -12.44
N ILE A 26 11.71 -6.50 -13.19
CA ILE A 26 11.80 -6.37 -14.65
C ILE A 26 12.08 -4.90 -14.94
N GLU A 27 13.32 -4.61 -15.33
CA GLU A 27 13.75 -3.26 -15.69
C GLU A 27 13.19 -2.87 -17.06
N ILE A 28 12.38 -1.81 -17.10
CA ILE A 28 12.00 -1.14 -18.35
C ILE A 28 13.04 -0.06 -18.68
N GLY A 29 13.57 0.59 -17.66
CA GLY A 29 14.61 1.61 -17.77
C GLY A 29 14.07 3.02 -17.97
N ALA A 30 14.88 3.88 -18.60
CA ALA A 30 14.54 5.29 -18.77
C ALA A 30 13.36 5.51 -19.71
N VAL A 31 12.39 6.30 -19.25
CA VAL A 31 11.23 6.80 -19.99
C VAL A 31 11.16 8.34 -19.82
N PRO A 32 10.34 9.07 -20.60
CA PRO A 32 10.32 10.54 -20.53
C PRO A 32 10.06 11.13 -19.14
N THR A 33 9.38 10.39 -18.26
CA THR A 33 9.02 10.85 -16.90
C THR A 33 9.94 10.34 -15.78
N GLY A 34 10.92 9.48 -16.07
CA GLY A 34 11.78 8.88 -15.05
C GLY A 34 12.29 7.49 -15.42
N ASN A 35 12.67 6.68 -14.43
CA ASN A 35 13.03 5.28 -14.61
C ASN A 35 11.86 4.38 -14.18
N ARG A 36 11.48 3.42 -15.02
CA ARG A 36 10.37 2.49 -14.80
C ARG A 36 10.90 1.08 -14.55
N ALA A 37 10.35 0.43 -13.53
CA ALA A 37 10.51 -0.99 -13.28
C ALA A 37 9.14 -1.63 -12.99
N ILE A 38 9.06 -2.94 -13.19
CA ILE A 38 7.94 -3.76 -12.73
C ILE A 38 8.45 -4.62 -11.58
N LEU A 39 7.90 -4.38 -10.39
CA LEU A 39 8.20 -5.11 -9.17
C LEU A 39 7.11 -6.17 -8.97
N THR A 40 7.46 -7.44 -9.13
CA THR A 40 6.50 -8.54 -8.90
C THR A 40 6.46 -8.86 -7.42
N ILE A 41 5.32 -8.62 -6.77
CA ILE A 41 5.10 -8.96 -5.36
C ILE A 41 4.98 -10.48 -5.26
N SER A 42 5.92 -11.09 -4.53
CA SER A 42 6.08 -12.54 -4.40
C SER A 42 5.56 -13.09 -3.08
N GLY A 43 5.31 -12.22 -2.10
CA GLY A 43 4.76 -12.61 -0.82
C GLY A 43 5.08 -11.63 0.28
N GLY A 44 5.14 -12.13 1.51
CA GLY A 44 5.30 -11.33 2.70
C GLY A 44 4.33 -11.71 3.82
N SER A 45 4.29 -10.88 4.85
CA SER A 45 3.43 -11.07 6.01
C SER A 45 2.95 -9.74 6.55
N PHE A 46 1.75 -9.73 7.13
CA PHE A 46 1.19 -8.55 7.75
C PHE A 46 0.45 -8.90 9.04
N ALA A 47 0.42 -7.95 9.98
CA ALA A 47 -0.25 -8.13 11.26
C ALA A 47 -0.72 -6.80 11.85
N GLY A 48 -1.91 -6.84 12.46
CA GLY A 48 -2.54 -5.74 13.16
C GLY A 48 -3.63 -6.27 14.11
N PRO A 49 -4.30 -5.38 14.87
CA PRO A 49 -5.21 -5.78 15.94
C PRO A 49 -6.46 -6.53 15.45
N LYS A 50 -6.90 -6.27 14.21
CA LYS A 50 -8.12 -6.88 13.63
C LYS A 50 -7.85 -7.80 12.46
N ILE A 51 -6.64 -7.77 11.91
CA ILE A 51 -6.29 -8.45 10.66
C ILE A 51 -4.83 -8.90 10.69
N ALA A 52 -4.57 -10.13 10.27
CA ALA A 52 -3.22 -10.66 10.14
C ALA A 52 -3.22 -11.79 9.10
N GLY A 53 -2.07 -12.01 8.47
CA GLY A 53 -1.92 -13.05 7.46
C GLY A 53 -0.69 -12.90 6.59
N LYS A 54 -0.81 -13.35 5.35
CA LYS A 54 0.25 -13.36 4.35
C LYS A 54 -0.08 -12.44 3.19
N VAL A 55 0.95 -11.81 2.64
CA VAL A 55 0.84 -11.12 1.36
C VAL A 55 0.82 -12.18 0.27
N GLY A 56 -0.12 -12.06 -0.65
CA GLY A 56 -0.26 -12.90 -1.83
C GLY A 56 0.58 -12.38 -2.99
N SER A 57 0.05 -12.52 -4.19
CA SER A 57 0.72 -12.05 -5.41
C SER A 57 0.16 -10.70 -5.85
N GLY A 58 0.99 -9.96 -6.57
CA GLY A 58 0.64 -8.67 -7.14
C GLY A 58 1.77 -8.05 -7.93
N ILE A 59 1.55 -6.83 -8.39
CA ILE A 59 2.52 -6.08 -9.20
C ILE A 59 2.52 -4.63 -8.72
N ASP A 60 3.69 -4.03 -8.65
CA ASP A 60 3.89 -2.58 -8.58
C ASP A 60 4.67 -2.15 -9.83
N TRP A 61 4.09 -1.29 -10.65
CA TRP A 61 4.77 -0.73 -11.82
C TRP A 61 5.38 0.63 -11.52
N GLY A 62 5.96 0.83 -10.34
CA GLY A 62 6.41 2.13 -9.86
C GLY A 62 7.41 2.88 -10.76
N LEU A 63 7.43 4.21 -10.60
CA LEU A 63 8.30 5.13 -11.33
C LEU A 63 9.22 5.87 -10.35
N THR A 64 10.52 5.92 -10.65
CA THR A 64 11.45 6.84 -9.98
C THR A 64 11.68 8.05 -10.85
N ASP A 65 11.30 9.24 -10.39
CA ASP A 65 11.49 10.48 -11.14
C ASP A 65 12.95 10.96 -11.15
N ALA A 66 13.24 12.03 -11.90
CA ALA A 66 14.58 12.61 -11.99
C ALA A 66 15.11 13.20 -10.67
N LYS A 67 14.24 13.37 -9.64
CA LYS A 67 14.62 13.81 -8.29
C LYS A 67 14.83 12.64 -7.33
N GLY A 68 14.65 11.40 -7.81
CA GLY A 68 14.75 10.18 -6.99
C GLY A 68 13.48 9.83 -6.22
N THR A 69 12.35 10.50 -6.50
CA THR A 69 11.07 10.19 -5.85
C THR A 69 10.47 8.95 -6.47
N PHE A 70 10.32 7.88 -5.68
CA PHE A 70 9.60 6.68 -6.09
C PHE A 70 8.09 6.89 -5.98
N SER A 71 7.35 6.53 -7.02
CA SER A 71 5.90 6.63 -7.09
C SER A 71 5.33 5.23 -7.27
N PRO A 72 4.88 4.56 -6.19
CA PRO A 72 4.26 3.24 -6.30
C PRO A 72 2.91 3.33 -7.01
N ASP A 73 2.60 2.28 -7.75
CA ASP A 73 1.28 2.04 -8.34
C ASP A 73 1.09 0.52 -8.35
N ALA A 74 0.53 0.02 -7.25
CA ALA A 74 0.54 -1.39 -6.92
C ALA A 74 -0.87 -1.96 -6.80
N LEU A 75 -1.01 -3.22 -7.20
CA LEU A 75 -2.20 -4.03 -6.99
C LEU A 75 -1.77 -5.41 -6.52
N TYR A 76 -2.24 -5.82 -5.34
CA TYR A 76 -1.89 -7.12 -4.77
C TYR A 76 -2.96 -7.67 -3.84
N THR A 77 -2.78 -8.92 -3.42
CA THR A 77 -3.70 -9.62 -2.53
C THR A 77 -3.14 -9.79 -1.13
N LEU A 78 -3.99 -9.75 -0.12
CA LEU A 78 -3.74 -10.22 1.23
C LEU A 78 -4.60 -11.45 1.50
N TYR A 79 -3.99 -12.48 2.09
CA TYR A 79 -4.67 -13.68 2.58
C TYR A 79 -4.65 -13.66 4.10
N THR A 80 -5.82 -13.53 4.72
CA THR A 80 -5.94 -13.52 6.18
C THR A 80 -5.80 -14.93 6.75
N ASN A 81 -5.36 -15.03 8.01
CA ASN A 81 -5.21 -16.32 8.71
C ASN A 81 -6.53 -17.09 8.87
N ASP A 82 -7.67 -16.42 8.69
CA ASP A 82 -9.02 -16.98 8.75
C ASP A 82 -9.70 -17.04 7.36
N ASN A 83 -8.89 -17.18 6.30
CA ASN A 83 -9.31 -17.53 4.94
C ASN A 83 -10.14 -16.47 4.18
N ALA A 84 -9.92 -15.19 4.46
CA ALA A 84 -10.42 -14.11 3.60
C ALA A 84 -9.33 -13.65 2.62
N THR A 85 -9.76 -13.26 1.43
CA THR A 85 -8.92 -12.59 0.43
C THR A 85 -9.32 -11.12 0.35
N ILE A 86 -8.33 -10.23 0.39
CA ILE A 86 -8.52 -8.79 0.25
C ILE A 86 -7.61 -8.31 -0.88
N LEU A 87 -8.19 -7.65 -1.87
CA LEU A 87 -7.44 -6.91 -2.89
C LEU A 87 -7.02 -5.57 -2.30
N VAL A 88 -5.78 -5.17 -2.55
CA VAL A 88 -5.20 -3.91 -2.12
C VAL A 88 -4.73 -3.16 -3.34
N SER A 89 -5.15 -1.90 -3.48
CA SER A 89 -4.62 -0.96 -4.46
C SER A 89 -3.88 0.15 -3.75
N GLU A 90 -2.63 0.37 -4.12
CA GLU A 90 -1.76 1.40 -3.54
C GLU A 90 -1.30 2.38 -4.61
N LYS A 91 -1.26 3.67 -4.28
CA LYS A 91 -0.72 4.69 -5.17
C LYS A 91 -0.13 5.85 -4.38
N GLY A 92 0.95 6.45 -4.87
CA GLY A 92 1.45 7.66 -4.22
C GLY A 92 2.79 8.16 -4.73
N HIS A 93 3.42 8.95 -3.88
CA HIS A 93 4.78 9.46 -4.03
C HIS A 93 5.47 9.26 -2.68
N ALA A 94 6.42 8.34 -2.62
CA ALA A 94 7.09 7.96 -1.39
C ALA A 94 7.65 9.20 -0.66
N PRO A 95 7.48 9.29 0.68
CA PRO A 95 6.99 8.22 1.56
C PRO A 95 5.46 8.15 1.69
N GLY A 96 4.68 8.97 0.97
CA GLY A 96 3.24 9.01 1.08
C GLY A 96 2.51 8.11 0.09
N VAL A 97 1.75 7.15 0.61
CA VAL A 97 1.04 6.15 -0.19
C VAL A 97 -0.41 6.05 0.30
N GLN A 98 -1.36 6.23 -0.60
CA GLN A 98 -2.77 5.96 -0.33
C GLN A 98 -3.08 4.50 -0.61
N ILE A 99 -3.97 3.91 0.18
CA ILE A 99 -4.37 2.51 0.07
C ILE A 99 -5.90 2.40 0.10
N LEU A 100 -6.43 1.60 -0.80
CA LEU A 100 -7.83 1.16 -0.83
C LEU A 100 -7.91 -0.36 -0.82
N PHE A 101 -9.04 -0.88 -0.38
CA PHE A 101 -9.28 -2.32 -0.19
C PHE A 101 -10.56 -2.77 -0.88
N GLU A 102 -10.56 -4.01 -1.38
CA GLU A 102 -11.77 -4.69 -1.84
C GLU A 102 -11.80 -6.13 -1.30
N THR A 103 -12.94 -6.55 -0.73
CA THR A 103 -13.16 -7.91 -0.28
C THR A 103 -14.63 -8.30 -0.30
N ALA A 104 -14.89 -9.58 -0.60
CA ALA A 104 -16.22 -10.19 -0.46
C ALA A 104 -16.49 -10.74 0.95
N SER A 105 -15.49 -10.75 1.84
CA SER A 105 -15.64 -11.32 3.19
C SER A 105 -16.58 -10.45 4.04
N PRO A 106 -17.69 -11.02 4.58
CA PRO A 106 -18.56 -10.26 5.48
C PRO A 106 -17.84 -9.77 6.74
N LYS A 107 -16.86 -10.54 7.25
CA LYS A 107 -16.06 -10.18 8.43
C LYS A 107 -15.20 -8.94 8.19
N TYR A 108 -14.68 -8.79 6.97
CA TYR A 108 -13.77 -7.70 6.59
C TYR A 108 -14.44 -6.63 5.73
N ALA A 109 -15.77 -6.66 5.58
CA ALA A 109 -16.52 -5.73 4.74
C ALA A 109 -16.30 -4.24 5.11
N TYR A 110 -15.90 -3.96 6.35
CA TYR A 110 -15.56 -2.60 6.78
C TYR A 110 -14.37 -2.01 6.01
N LEU A 111 -13.47 -2.83 5.47
CA LEU A 111 -12.32 -2.37 4.69
C LEU A 111 -12.73 -1.73 3.35
N ASN A 112 -13.87 -2.15 2.79
CA ASN A 112 -14.37 -1.63 1.50
C ASN A 112 -14.71 -0.13 1.55
N THR A 113 -14.81 0.47 2.75
CA THR A 113 -15.06 1.91 2.94
C THR A 113 -13.89 2.64 3.58
N VAL A 114 -12.79 1.95 3.85
CA VAL A 114 -11.59 2.54 4.47
C VAL A 114 -10.78 3.27 3.39
N VAL A 115 -10.40 4.50 3.70
CA VAL A 115 -9.27 5.18 3.05
C VAL A 115 -8.10 5.06 4.00
N ALA A 116 -6.99 4.49 3.53
CA ALA A 116 -5.79 4.33 4.33
C ALA A 116 -4.61 5.09 3.75
N TYR A 117 -3.68 5.43 4.64
CA TYR A 117 -2.39 6.02 4.34
C TYR A 117 -1.30 5.13 4.91
N ALA A 118 -0.30 4.82 4.09
CA ALA A 118 0.87 4.07 4.51
C ALA A 118 2.09 4.96 4.64
N THR A 119 2.89 4.64 5.65
CA THR A 119 4.22 5.18 5.87
C THR A 119 5.21 4.04 5.95
N GLY A 120 6.42 4.22 5.45
CA GLY A 120 7.46 3.21 5.53
C GLY A 120 8.47 3.38 4.41
N GLY A 121 9.17 2.30 4.07
CA GLY A 121 10.22 2.34 3.07
C GLY A 121 10.89 0.99 2.81
N PRO A 122 12.03 1.02 2.11
CA PRO A 122 12.78 -0.19 1.78
C PRO A 122 13.18 -0.99 3.02
N SER A 123 13.13 -2.31 2.91
CA SER A 123 13.64 -3.28 3.86
C SER A 123 14.61 -4.25 3.17
N GLU A 124 15.29 -5.10 3.92
CA GLU A 124 16.23 -6.07 3.35
C GLU A 124 15.60 -7.01 2.31
N ALA A 125 14.32 -7.37 2.50
CA ALA A 125 13.59 -8.30 1.64
C ALA A 125 12.63 -7.62 0.64
N GLY A 126 12.49 -6.29 0.70
CA GLY A 126 11.55 -5.54 -0.13
C GLY A 126 11.14 -4.21 0.49
N VAL A 127 9.91 -4.12 0.97
CA VAL A 127 9.34 -2.89 1.57
C VAL A 127 8.61 -3.23 2.87
N SER A 128 8.77 -2.37 3.88
CA SER A 128 8.03 -2.44 5.15
C SER A 128 7.19 -1.18 5.31
N LEU A 129 5.89 -1.35 5.57
CA LEU A 129 4.92 -0.26 5.73
C LEU A 129 4.09 -0.43 7.01
N ASP A 130 3.76 0.70 7.64
CA ASP A 130 2.69 0.83 8.61
C ASP A 130 1.49 1.48 7.95
N VAL A 131 0.34 0.81 8.01
CA VAL A 131 -0.90 1.23 7.34
C VAL A 131 -1.88 1.78 8.36
N TRP A 132 -2.39 2.99 8.09
CA TRP A 132 -3.27 3.75 8.97
C TRP A 132 -4.58 4.05 8.27
N GLN A 133 -5.71 3.75 8.91
CA GLN A 133 -7.01 4.26 8.48
C GLN A 133 -7.08 5.76 8.76
N VAL A 134 -7.53 6.51 7.76
CA VAL A 134 -7.91 7.92 7.88
C VAL A 134 -9.41 7.98 8.19
N SER A 135 -9.82 8.70 9.23
CA SER A 135 -11.22 8.79 9.70
C SER A 135 -11.64 10.19 10.13
#